data_AF-A0A7K1AN17-F1
#
_entry.id   AF-A0A7K1AN17-F1
#
_cell.length_a   1.000
_cell.length_b   1.000
_cell.length_c   1.000
_cell.angle_alpha   90.00
_cell.angle_beta   90.00
_cell.angle_gamma   90.00
#
_symmetry.space_group_name_H-M   'P 1'
#
loop_
_entity.id
_entity.type
_entity.pdbx_description
1 polymer ?
#
loop_
_entity_poly.entity_id
_entity_poly.type
_entity_poly.pdbx_seq_one_letter_code
_entity_poly.pdbx_strand_id
1 'polypeptide(L)' 'MASIRDVAKAAGVSLGTVSNAINRPEVLAPRTLRKVQKVIEEMGFVPNASA' A
#
# COMPACT_ATOMS: atom_id res chain seq x y z
N MET A 1 -3.06 -5.66 14.08
CA MET A 1 -2.43 -6.24 12.86
C MET A 1 -3.05 -5.50 11.68
N ALA A 2 -2.32 -4.55 11.09
CA ALA A 2 -2.86 -3.77 9.97
C ALA A 2 -3.09 -4.71 8.77
N SER A 3 -4.24 -4.57 8.09
CA SER A 3 -4.51 -5.30 6.86
C SER A 3 -4.32 -4.40 5.65
N ILE A 4 -4.16 -5.00 4.46
CA ILE A 4 -4.12 -4.26 3.19
C ILE A 4 -5.36 -3.38 2.97
N ARG A 5 -6.49 -3.77 3.58
CA ARG A 5 -7.78 -3.06 3.54
C ARG A 5 -7.75 -1.79 4.38
N ASP A 6 -7.07 -1.83 5.52
CA ASP A 6 -6.88 -0.67 6.40
C ASP A 6 -5.92 0.35 5.78
N VAL A 7 -4.82 -0.15 5.20
CA VAL A 7 -3.87 0.68 4.44
C VAL A 7 -4.58 1.40 3.29
N ALA A 8 -5.40 0.68 2.51
CA ALA A 8 -6.17 1.27 1.41
C ALA A 8 -7.11 2.39 1.90
N LYS A 9 -7.81 2.14 3.01
CA LYS A 9 -8.74 3.11 3.61
C LYS A 9 -8.02 4.36 4.11
N ALA A 10 -6.89 4.23 4.81
CA ALA A 10 -6.14 5.38 5.30
C ALA A 10 -5.37 6.13 4.22
N ALA A 11 -4.84 5.44 3.22
CA ALA A 11 -4.24 6.08 2.06
C ALA A 11 -5.31 6.71 1.13
N GLY A 12 -6.59 6.39 1.31
CA GLY A 12 -7.70 6.89 0.49
C GLY A 12 -7.61 6.37 -0.95
N VAL A 13 -7.20 5.12 -1.13
CA VAL A 13 -7.03 4.47 -2.43
C VAL A 13 -7.74 3.12 -2.46
N SER A 14 -7.81 2.51 -3.64
CA SER A 14 -8.37 1.17 -3.78
C SER A 14 -7.42 0.08 -3.27
N LEU A 15 -7.96 -1.07 -2.89
CA LEU A 15 -7.17 -2.27 -2.58
C LEU A 15 -6.19 -2.64 -3.71
N GLY A 16 -6.63 -2.51 -4.97
CA GLY A 16 -5.79 -2.75 -6.14
C GLY A 16 -4.62 -1.77 -6.25
N THR A 17 -4.81 -0.53 -5.81
CA THR A 17 -3.72 0.46 -5.74
C THR A 17 -2.68 0.07 -4.71
N VAL A 18 -3.08 -0.44 -3.55
CA VAL A 18 -2.13 -0.94 -2.53
C VAL A 18 -1.44 -2.20 -3.02
N SER A 19 -2.16 -3.11 -3.68
CA SER A 19 -1.56 -4.29 -4.32
C SER A 19 -0.53 -3.90 -5.38
N ASN A 20 -0.85 -2.94 -6.24
CA ASN A 20 0.10 -2.41 -7.22
C ASN A 20 1.28 -1.72 -6.50
N ALA A 21 1.09 -1.00 -5.41
CA ALA A 21 2.19 -0.38 -4.68
C ALA A 21 3.20 -1.41 -4.13
N ILE A 22 2.73 -2.62 -3.82
CA ILE A 22 3.56 -3.71 -3.30
C ILE A 22 4.15 -4.55 -4.45
N ASN A 23 3.34 -4.91 -5.43
CA ASN A 23 3.70 -5.89 -6.47
C ASN A 23 4.18 -5.27 -7.79
N ARG A 24 3.75 -4.05 -8.11
CA ARG A 24 4.03 -3.31 -9.37
C ARG A 24 4.10 -1.80 -9.12
N PRO A 25 5.02 -1.31 -8.27
CA PRO A 25 5.08 0.11 -7.91
C PRO A 25 5.28 1.02 -9.13
N GLU A 26 5.86 0.51 -10.22
CA GLU A 26 6.08 1.22 -11.49
C GLU A 26 4.80 1.64 -12.22
N VAL A 27 3.66 0.98 -11.99
CA VAL A 27 2.39 1.36 -12.64
C VAL A 27 1.68 2.50 -11.91
N LEU A 28 2.20 2.94 -10.77
CA LEU A 28 1.63 4.01 -9.97
C LEU A 28 2.37 5.32 -10.18
N ALA A 29 1.62 6.41 -10.16
CA ALA A 29 2.21 7.73 -10.10
C ALA A 29 3.09 7.87 -8.84
N PRO A 30 4.26 8.52 -8.92
CA PRO A 30 5.18 8.66 -7.78
C PRO A 30 4.53 9.27 -6.54
N ARG A 31 3.56 10.18 -6.75
CA ARG A 31 2.79 10.79 -5.66
C ARG A 31 1.91 9.79 -4.91
N THR A 32 1.22 8.91 -5.63
CA THR A 32 0.35 7.88 -5.05
C THR A 32 1.18 6.81 -4.36
N LEU A 33 2.29 6.37 -4.99
CA LEU A 33 3.20 5.39 -4.42
C LEU A 33 3.76 5.86 -3.07
N ARG A 34 4.29 7.09 -3.01
CA ARG A 34 4.79 7.69 -1.76
C ARG A 34 3.72 7.77 -0.67
N LYS A 35 2.48 8.11 -1.03
CA LYS A 35 1.38 8.18 -0.07
C LYS A 35 1.09 6.80 0.54
N VAL A 36 1.03 5.77 -0.29
CA VAL A 36 0.77 4.40 0.15
C VAL A 36 1.93 3.88 1.00
N GLN A 37 3.18 4.07 0.58
CA GLN A 37 4.36 3.67 1.34
C GLN A 37 4.41 4.32 2.73
N LYS A 38 4.15 5.64 2.81
CA LYS A 38 4.10 6.34 4.08
C LYS A 38 3.06 5.74 5.04
N VAL A 39 1.86 5.43 4.54
CA VAL A 39 0.80 4.81 5.35
C VAL A 39 1.18 3.39 5.77
N ILE A 40 1.83 2.62 4.90
CA ILE A 40 2.34 1.28 5.22
C ILE A 40 3.35 1.36 6.37
N GLU A 41 4.30 2.29 6.30
CA GLU A 41 5.30 2.54 7.35
C GLU A 41 4.65 3.02 8.66
N GLU A 42 3.75 4.00 8.60
CA GLU A 42 3.04 4.55 9.78
C GLU A 42 2.18 3.49 10.48
N MET A 43 1.63 2.54 9.73
CA MET A 43 0.80 1.45 10.28
C MET A 43 1.59 0.21 10.67
N GLY A 44 2.88 0.13 10.33
CA GLY A 44 3.67 -1.09 10.48
C GLY A 44 3.08 -2.26 9.69
N PHE A 45 2.47 -1.99 8.53
CA PHE A 45 1.95 -3.04 7.67
C PHE A 45 3.12 -3.80 7.03
N VAL A 46 3.33 -5.04 7.46
CA VAL A 46 4.27 -5.94 6.80
C VAL A 46 3.48 -6.75 5.78
N PRO A 47 3.64 -6.51 4.46
CA PRO A 47 3.07 -7.42 3.48
C PRO A 47 3.65 -8.80 3.72
N ASN A 48 2.78 -9.79 3.96
CA ASN A 48 3.20 -11.18 3.91
C ASN A 48 3.57 -11.48 2.47
N ALA A 49 4.87 -11.43 2.16
CA ALA A 49 5.45 -12.02 0.97
C ALA A 49 5.40 -13.54 1.10
N SER A 50 4.21 -14.12 1.22
CA SER A 50 4.01 -15.53 0.94
C SER A 50 3.96 -15.65 -0.58
N ALA A 51 5.16 -15.71 -1.16
CA ALA A 51 5.39 -16.12 -2.53
C ALA A 51 5.00 -17.58 -2.74
#